data_AF-A0A9W7AS56-F1
#
_entry.id   AF-A0A9W7AS56-F1
#
_cell.length_a   1.000
_cell.length_b   1.000
_cell.length_c   1.000
_cell.angle_alpha   90.00
_cell.angle_beta   90.00
_cell.angle_gamma   90.00
#
_symmetry.space_group_name_H-M   'P 1'
#
loop_
_entity.id
_entity.type
_entity.pdbx_description
1 polymer ?
#
loop_
_entity_poly.entity_id
_entity_poly.type
_entity_poly.pdbx_seq_one_letter_code
_entity_poly.pdbx_strand_id
1 'polypeptide(L)'
;MLTYLLDPHFLSALKSSNLFLLPQIHTSGGYLSNSEYVYSSSLKVQDHVNSLKDHLEKIKNLGVDVRIVNLHSGHDFWSTHEALEYFKSVEELKKDYPYEIVHETHRQRYLNSPRSYANLVEEEGMGSVRFNADLSHWACVSERLFTSPLNDDFYHTRILPHLSKTCNMIHARIGHSQGPQIFNTSEEWREAVKVHLEWWDVIWSGQRDRGLELSYVTTEFGPDPYARNMSEKELDDINTWMKDIIIKRFQGDKALPPALRSEGLKVINEYQIKEICNYEIAVDAAEFAFKNLSKSQSPVPIQLSFPERGGETCIKPGYINGAPYFACKVASGFQKNKEEGEKSGSGVVMVFDAKLGVPAAVLADNGYLTDLRTAAAVVLASKTFSFPKTVGVLGCGVMAELCIKMINELMGVESFKCWSRTERNVDNMISRLSGFNVEKCGTPEDAISGCELIITTTCATTPILTSLKSTKNVTIVAMGSDTPGKRELGEEVMREALDRGKVYADVKSNCLKLGECQYFKKEEGRIEEFGECVEGGGVGRGRSLLWLI
;
A
#
# COMPACT_ATOMS: atom_id res chain seq x y z
N MET A 1 -39.38 -1.71 -4.18
CA MET A 1 -39.87 -1.42 -2.80
C MET A 1 -40.30 -2.73 -2.18
N LEU A 2 -39.36 -3.44 -1.55
CA LEU A 2 -39.55 -4.85 -1.23
C LEU A 2 -39.51 -5.06 0.28
N THR A 3 -40.70 -5.26 0.82
CA THR A 3 -41.00 -5.91 2.09
C THR A 3 -40.49 -7.35 2.08
N TYR A 4 -39.16 -7.55 2.17
CA TYR A 4 -38.51 -8.86 2.16
C TYR A 4 -38.48 -9.57 3.52
N LEU A 5 -39.17 -9.04 4.53
CA LEU A 5 -39.19 -9.63 5.88
C LEU A 5 -39.67 -11.09 5.91
N LEU A 6 -40.15 -11.67 4.79
CA LEU A 6 -40.77 -12.98 4.77
C LEU A 6 -40.41 -13.88 3.57
N ASP A 7 -39.47 -13.52 2.68
CA ASP A 7 -39.06 -14.47 1.63
C ASP A 7 -38.18 -15.58 2.24
N PRO A 8 -38.66 -16.85 2.31
CA PRO A 8 -37.89 -17.93 2.90
C PRO A 8 -36.58 -18.20 2.16
N HIS A 9 -36.51 -17.92 0.85
CA HIS A 9 -35.29 -18.09 0.07
C HIS A 9 -34.23 -17.07 0.46
N PHE A 10 -34.62 -15.80 0.62
CA PHE A 10 -33.72 -14.74 1.10
C PHE A 10 -33.20 -15.03 2.51
N LEU A 11 -34.09 -15.41 3.44
CA LEU A 11 -33.70 -15.76 4.81
C LEU A 11 -32.77 -16.99 4.85
N SER A 12 -33.00 -17.97 3.99
CA SER A 12 -32.12 -19.14 3.84
C SER A 12 -30.74 -18.73 3.30
N ALA A 13 -30.69 -17.85 2.30
CA ALA A 13 -29.45 -17.34 1.72
C ALA A 13 -28.61 -16.53 2.72
N LEU A 14 -29.26 -15.72 3.57
CA LEU A 14 -28.58 -15.01 4.65
C LEU A 14 -27.92 -15.98 5.64
N LYS A 15 -28.66 -17.03 6.05
CA LYS A 15 -28.16 -18.06 6.98
C LYS A 15 -27.00 -18.85 6.40
N SER A 16 -27.08 -19.25 5.12
CA SER A 16 -26.02 -20.04 4.48
C SER A 16 -24.75 -19.22 4.17
N SER A 17 -24.88 -17.90 4.03
CA SER A 17 -23.79 -17.00 3.64
C SER A 17 -23.11 -16.28 4.81
N ASN A 18 -23.50 -16.58 6.07
CA ASN A 18 -23.01 -15.92 7.28
C ASN A 18 -23.14 -14.38 7.22
N LEU A 19 -24.26 -13.90 6.65
CA LEU A 19 -24.60 -12.49 6.55
C LEU A 19 -25.62 -12.11 7.64
N PHE A 20 -25.64 -10.84 8.02
CA PHE A 20 -26.63 -10.27 8.93
C PHE A 20 -27.63 -9.39 8.19
N LEU A 21 -28.79 -9.17 8.81
CA LEU A 21 -29.89 -8.35 8.31
C LEU A 21 -29.89 -6.97 8.99
N LEU A 22 -30.07 -5.92 8.18
CA LEU A 22 -30.34 -4.55 8.63
C LEU A 22 -31.76 -4.17 8.17
N PRO A 23 -32.80 -4.44 8.97
CA PRO A 23 -34.17 -4.17 8.55
C PRO A 23 -34.49 -2.67 8.60
N GLN A 24 -35.22 -2.19 7.59
CA GLN A 24 -35.83 -0.86 7.58
C GLN A 24 -37.33 -0.96 7.92
N ILE A 25 -37.79 -0.16 8.87
CA ILE A 25 -39.18 -0.11 9.31
C ILE A 25 -39.73 1.29 9.06
N HIS A 26 -40.91 1.35 8.47
CA HIS A 26 -41.73 2.55 8.38
C HIS A 26 -42.82 2.49 9.44
N THR A 27 -42.78 3.39 10.43
CA THR A 27 -43.78 3.39 11.49
C THR A 27 -45.11 3.94 10.98
N SER A 28 -46.19 3.22 11.32
CA SER A 28 -47.55 3.50 10.84
C SER A 28 -47.62 3.72 9.33
N GLY A 29 -46.92 2.93 8.50
CA GLY A 29 -46.90 3.12 7.05
C GLY A 29 -45.91 2.22 6.33
N GLY A 30 -45.50 2.62 5.13
CA GLY A 30 -44.48 1.93 4.32
C GLY A 30 -44.95 0.68 3.58
N TYR A 31 -46.23 0.62 3.25
CA TYR A 31 -46.84 -0.47 2.48
C TYR A 31 -47.62 0.07 1.28
N LEU A 32 -47.84 -0.79 0.29
CA LEU A 32 -48.70 -0.47 -0.84
C LEU A 32 -50.16 -0.79 -0.48
N SER A 33 -51.06 0.16 -0.74
CA SER A 33 -52.50 0.00 -0.66
C SER A 33 -53.10 0.45 -1.99
N ASN A 34 -53.81 -0.43 -2.70
CA ASN A 34 -54.37 -0.15 -4.04
C ASN A 34 -53.33 0.39 -5.05
N SER A 35 -52.11 -0.17 -5.04
CA SER A 35 -50.97 0.29 -5.86
C SER A 35 -50.43 1.69 -5.53
N GLU A 36 -50.96 2.35 -4.50
CA GLU A 36 -50.42 3.59 -3.96
C GLU A 36 -49.60 3.33 -2.71
N TYR A 37 -48.50 4.06 -2.56
CA TYR A 37 -47.64 3.91 -1.39
C TYR A 37 -48.17 4.74 -0.22
N VAL A 38 -48.48 4.07 0.89
CA VAL A 38 -48.95 4.70 2.12
C VAL A 38 -47.75 5.11 2.96
N TYR A 39 -47.39 6.38 2.93
CA TYR A 39 -46.24 6.92 3.66
C TYR A 39 -46.46 6.89 5.17
N SER A 40 -47.60 7.40 5.64
CA SER A 40 -48.06 7.30 7.02
C SER A 40 -49.58 7.23 7.05
N SER A 41 -50.13 6.41 7.93
CA SER A 41 -51.56 6.12 8.05
C SER A 41 -52.20 6.68 9.34
N SER A 42 -51.41 7.20 10.27
CA SER A 42 -51.90 7.80 11.50
C SER A 42 -51.04 8.99 11.94
N LEU A 43 -51.65 9.98 12.59
CA LEU A 43 -50.98 11.08 13.29
C LEU A 43 -50.75 10.79 14.78
N LYS A 44 -51.27 9.67 15.32
CA LYS A 44 -51.18 9.40 16.76
C LYS A 44 -49.84 8.76 17.11
N VAL A 45 -49.12 9.33 18.07
CA VAL A 45 -47.85 8.79 18.58
C VAL A 45 -47.97 7.30 18.94
N GLN A 46 -49.03 6.92 19.65
CA GLN A 46 -49.23 5.53 20.07
C GLN A 46 -49.38 4.54 18.91
N ASP A 47 -49.96 4.96 17.77
CA ASP A 47 -50.11 4.08 16.61
C ASP A 47 -48.74 3.77 15.98
N HIS A 48 -47.83 4.75 15.95
CA HIS A 48 -46.45 4.54 15.51
C HIS A 48 -45.67 3.61 16.46
N VAL A 49 -45.82 3.77 17.78
CA VAL A 49 -45.18 2.91 18.79
C VAL A 49 -45.69 1.46 18.66
N ASN A 50 -47.01 1.28 18.55
CA ASN A 50 -47.62 -0.05 18.36
C ASN A 50 -47.14 -0.70 17.07
N SER A 51 -47.14 0.07 15.97
CA SER A 51 -46.64 -0.40 14.67
C SER A 51 -45.17 -0.81 14.73
N LEU A 52 -44.32 -0.07 15.44
CA LEU A 52 -42.92 -0.44 15.65
C LEU A 52 -42.80 -1.74 16.43
N LYS A 53 -43.52 -1.87 17.55
CA LYS A 53 -43.51 -3.07 18.39
C LYS A 53 -43.89 -4.33 17.58
N ASP A 54 -44.93 -4.23 16.76
CA ASP A 54 -45.36 -5.35 15.90
C ASP A 54 -44.26 -5.77 14.91
N HIS A 55 -43.52 -4.82 14.33
CA HIS A 55 -42.41 -5.13 13.43
C HIS A 55 -41.20 -5.72 14.16
N LEU A 56 -40.85 -5.20 15.34
CA LEU A 56 -39.75 -5.74 16.14
C LEU A 56 -40.02 -7.18 16.59
N GLU A 57 -41.26 -7.51 16.98
CA GLU A 57 -41.65 -8.90 17.25
C GLU A 57 -41.55 -9.79 16.01
N LYS A 58 -41.95 -9.31 14.83
CA LYS A 58 -41.76 -10.08 13.59
C LYS A 58 -40.27 -10.33 13.31
N ILE A 59 -39.42 -9.31 13.45
CA ILE A 59 -37.97 -9.40 13.24
C ILE A 59 -37.34 -10.42 14.21
N LYS A 60 -37.71 -10.36 15.48
CA LYS A 60 -37.26 -11.29 16.52
C LYS A 60 -37.57 -12.75 16.15
N ASN A 61 -38.68 -12.99 15.46
CA ASN A 61 -39.13 -14.31 15.04
C ASN A 61 -38.50 -14.82 13.73
N LEU A 62 -37.66 -14.03 13.03
CA LEU A 62 -37.02 -14.47 11.77
C LEU A 62 -35.90 -15.50 11.98
N GLY A 63 -35.30 -15.52 13.17
CA GLY A 63 -34.17 -16.40 13.48
C GLY A 63 -32.94 -16.16 12.60
N VAL A 64 -32.69 -14.91 12.20
CA VAL A 64 -31.47 -14.44 11.51
C VAL A 64 -30.71 -13.47 12.40
N ASP A 65 -29.42 -13.29 12.13
CA ASP A 65 -28.61 -12.29 12.84
C ASP A 65 -29.04 -10.88 12.41
N VAL A 66 -29.44 -10.04 13.37
CA VAL A 66 -29.87 -8.65 13.15
C VAL A 66 -29.00 -7.78 14.04
N ARG A 67 -28.41 -6.73 13.47
CA ARG A 67 -27.46 -5.85 14.18
C ARG A 67 -28.03 -4.46 14.46
N ILE A 68 -28.57 -3.82 13.42
CA ILE A 68 -29.16 -2.49 13.49
C ILE A 68 -30.52 -2.51 12.81
N VAL A 69 -31.54 -1.93 13.45
CA VAL A 69 -32.87 -1.67 12.88
C VAL A 69 -32.95 -0.19 12.50
N ASN A 70 -33.16 0.09 11.23
CA ASN A 70 -33.29 1.43 10.67
C ASN A 70 -34.76 1.88 10.66
N LEU A 71 -35.07 3.04 11.25
CA LEU A 71 -36.44 3.52 11.41
C LEU A 71 -36.73 4.80 10.63
N HIS A 72 -37.71 4.73 9.73
CA HIS A 72 -38.44 5.88 9.23
C HIS A 72 -39.47 6.31 10.28
N SER A 73 -39.06 7.27 11.11
CA SER A 73 -39.68 7.54 12.41
C SER A 73 -40.65 8.70 12.41
N GLY A 74 -41.84 8.44 12.97
CA GLY A 74 -42.83 9.45 13.26
C GLY A 74 -43.51 10.06 12.05
N HIS A 75 -44.06 11.25 12.25
CA HIS A 75 -44.81 12.01 11.27
C HIS A 75 -44.25 13.43 11.13
N ASP A 76 -44.19 13.94 9.92
CA ASP A 76 -43.75 15.30 9.58
C ASP A 76 -44.68 16.43 10.07
N PHE A 77 -45.89 16.12 10.53
CA PHE A 77 -46.85 17.09 11.10
C PHE A 77 -46.81 17.18 12.64
N TRP A 78 -46.00 16.35 13.30
CA TRP A 78 -45.92 16.37 14.76
C TRP A 78 -45.30 17.65 15.30
N SER A 79 -45.83 18.11 16.43
CA SER A 79 -45.15 19.06 17.29
C SER A 79 -43.87 18.45 17.88
N THR A 80 -42.95 19.29 18.36
CA THR A 80 -41.77 18.81 19.11
C THR A 80 -42.17 17.96 20.32
N HIS A 81 -43.29 18.27 20.97
CA HIS A 81 -43.78 17.51 22.12
C HIS A 81 -44.18 16.07 21.74
N GLU A 82 -44.97 15.91 20.68
CA GLU A 82 -45.38 14.58 20.19
C GLU A 82 -44.18 13.76 19.71
N ALA A 83 -43.23 14.41 19.03
CA ALA A 83 -41.98 13.76 18.64
C ALA A 83 -41.20 13.28 19.88
N LEU A 84 -40.99 14.13 20.88
CA LEU A 84 -40.29 13.73 22.11
C LEU A 84 -40.98 12.55 22.80
N GLU A 85 -42.31 12.54 22.87
CA GLU A 85 -43.08 11.42 23.41
C GLU A 85 -42.78 10.12 22.65
N TYR A 86 -42.79 10.17 21.31
CA TYR A 86 -42.47 9.04 20.46
C TYR A 86 -41.02 8.55 20.66
N PHE A 87 -40.02 9.43 20.55
CA PHE A 87 -38.61 9.03 20.65
C PHE A 87 -38.27 8.48 22.05
N LYS A 88 -38.83 9.06 23.12
CA LYS A 88 -38.70 8.50 24.48
C LYS A 88 -39.34 7.11 24.60
N SER A 89 -40.50 6.92 23.97
CA SER A 89 -41.17 5.61 23.94
C SER A 89 -40.36 4.56 23.18
N VAL A 90 -39.67 4.95 22.09
CA VAL A 90 -38.77 4.05 21.36
C VAL A 90 -37.55 3.68 22.20
N GLU A 91 -36.93 4.63 22.91
CA GLU A 91 -35.79 4.35 23.78
C GLU A 91 -36.16 3.42 24.95
N GLU A 92 -37.38 3.51 25.47
CA GLU A 92 -37.88 2.55 26.45
C GLU A 92 -38.09 1.17 25.82
N LEU A 93 -38.78 1.11 24.67
CA LEU A 93 -39.06 -0.13 23.94
C LEU A 93 -37.77 -0.86 23.53
N LYS A 94 -36.75 -0.10 23.13
CA LYS A 94 -35.44 -0.62 22.70
C LYS A 94 -34.79 -1.53 23.74
N LYS A 95 -35.03 -1.31 25.03
CA LYS A 95 -34.46 -2.13 26.12
C LYS A 95 -34.88 -3.60 26.07
N ASP A 96 -36.01 -3.90 25.43
CA ASP A 96 -36.55 -5.25 25.28
C ASP A 96 -35.95 -6.03 24.10
N TYR A 97 -35.10 -5.39 23.28
CA TYR A 97 -34.54 -5.98 22.06
C TYR A 97 -33.00 -5.90 22.04
N PRO A 98 -32.32 -6.93 21.51
CA PRO A 98 -30.86 -6.99 21.49
C PRO A 98 -30.23 -6.22 20.31
N TYR A 99 -31.02 -5.41 19.60
CA TYR A 99 -30.61 -4.71 18.38
C TYR A 99 -30.38 -3.23 18.67
N GLU A 100 -29.41 -2.62 18.00
CA GLU A 100 -29.33 -1.16 17.96
C GLU A 100 -30.50 -0.63 17.10
N ILE A 101 -31.13 0.46 17.55
CA ILE A 101 -32.21 1.11 16.82
C ILE A 101 -31.72 2.49 16.42
N VAL A 102 -31.77 2.79 15.12
CA VAL A 102 -31.36 4.07 14.56
C VAL A 102 -32.52 4.74 13.83
N HIS A 103 -32.60 6.06 13.91
CA HIS A 103 -33.63 6.85 13.25
C HIS A 103 -33.07 7.53 12.00
N GLU A 104 -33.68 7.27 10.84
CA GLU A 104 -33.24 7.85 9.57
C GLU A 104 -33.73 9.29 9.40
N THR A 105 -32.85 10.16 8.92
CA THR A 105 -33.21 11.50 8.44
C THR A 105 -33.94 11.38 7.10
N HIS A 106 -35.26 11.57 7.07
CA HIS A 106 -36.03 11.35 5.84
C HIS A 106 -37.12 12.42 5.65
N ARG A 107 -37.27 12.95 4.42
CA ARG A 107 -38.13 14.12 4.13
C ARG A 107 -39.62 13.95 4.42
N GLN A 108 -40.09 12.71 4.53
CA GLN A 108 -41.51 12.36 4.78
C GLN A 108 -41.77 11.94 6.23
N ARG A 109 -40.81 12.22 7.12
CA ARG A 109 -40.82 11.84 8.54
C ARG A 109 -40.48 13.05 9.39
N TYR A 110 -40.56 12.93 10.71
CA TYR A 110 -40.31 14.06 11.60
C TYR A 110 -38.90 14.68 11.38
N LEU A 111 -37.90 13.84 11.13
CA LEU A 111 -36.51 14.25 10.86
C LEU A 111 -36.27 14.74 9.42
N ASN A 112 -37.27 15.40 8.81
CA ASN A 112 -37.24 15.85 7.42
C ASN A 112 -36.29 17.02 7.13
N SER A 113 -35.81 17.74 8.14
CA SER A 113 -34.96 18.92 7.97
C SER A 113 -33.94 19.03 9.09
N PRO A 114 -32.83 19.78 8.88
CA PRO A 114 -31.90 20.07 9.95
C PRO A 114 -32.54 20.81 11.13
N ARG A 115 -33.60 21.60 10.89
CA ARG A 115 -34.28 22.35 11.95
C ARG A 115 -35.16 21.46 12.83
N SER A 116 -35.92 20.54 12.24
CA SER A 116 -36.71 19.59 13.03
C SER A 116 -35.82 18.62 13.80
N TYR A 117 -34.70 18.21 13.21
CA TYR A 117 -33.65 17.47 13.92
C TYR A 117 -33.12 18.24 15.13
N ALA A 118 -32.75 19.52 14.95
CA ALA A 118 -32.26 20.37 16.03
C ALA A 118 -33.25 20.48 17.19
N ASN A 119 -34.51 20.76 16.88
CA ASN A 119 -35.57 20.87 17.88
C ASN A 119 -35.72 19.60 18.75
N LEU A 120 -35.39 18.43 18.20
CA LEU A 120 -35.40 17.18 18.95
C LEU A 120 -34.14 17.04 19.80
N VAL A 121 -32.95 17.17 19.21
CA VAL A 121 -31.70 16.79 19.88
C VAL A 121 -31.23 17.82 20.91
N GLU A 122 -31.77 19.04 20.88
CA GLU A 122 -31.53 20.07 21.90
C GLU A 122 -32.30 19.81 23.21
N GLU A 123 -33.26 18.88 23.20
CA GLU A 123 -34.11 18.58 24.35
C GLU A 123 -33.49 17.54 25.30
N GLU A 124 -33.83 17.66 26.59
CA GLU A 124 -33.32 16.76 27.62
C GLU A 124 -33.81 15.31 27.42
N GLY A 125 -32.87 14.37 27.53
CA GLY A 125 -33.12 12.94 27.40
C GLY A 125 -32.90 12.37 26.00
N MET A 126 -32.50 13.17 25.01
CA MET A 126 -32.26 12.71 23.63
C MET A 126 -30.82 12.27 23.33
N GLY A 127 -29.90 12.35 24.29
CA GLY A 127 -28.48 12.01 24.09
C GLY A 127 -28.19 10.52 23.82
N SER A 128 -29.11 9.61 24.17
CA SER A 128 -28.97 8.17 23.90
C SER A 128 -29.50 7.75 22.52
N VAL A 129 -30.29 8.61 21.88
CA VAL A 129 -30.85 8.34 20.55
C VAL A 129 -29.73 8.22 19.52
N ARG A 130 -29.88 7.26 18.60
CA ARG A 130 -28.93 7.01 17.51
C ARG A 130 -29.60 7.23 16.16
N PHE A 131 -28.81 7.66 15.19
CA PHE A 131 -29.33 8.09 13.89
C PHE A 131 -28.70 7.35 12.72
N ASN A 132 -29.45 7.28 11.63
CA ASN A 132 -28.99 6.93 10.29
C ASN A 132 -29.04 8.18 9.40
N ALA A 133 -27.91 8.55 8.82
CA ALA A 133 -27.80 9.79 8.05
C ALA A 133 -28.12 9.58 6.56
N ASP A 134 -29.34 9.88 6.13
CA ASP A 134 -29.70 10.16 4.73
C ASP A 134 -29.82 11.69 4.52
N LEU A 135 -28.67 12.34 4.38
CA LEU A 135 -28.60 13.81 4.32
C LEU A 135 -29.07 14.38 2.97
N SER A 136 -29.26 13.51 1.98
CA SER A 136 -29.72 13.90 0.64
C SER A 136 -31.12 14.52 0.67
N HIS A 137 -31.98 14.04 1.57
CA HIS A 137 -33.32 14.57 1.80
C HIS A 137 -33.29 15.99 2.34
N TRP A 138 -32.35 16.32 3.22
CA TRP A 138 -32.23 17.66 3.76
C TRP A 138 -31.77 18.68 2.73
N ALA A 139 -30.90 18.27 1.79
CA ALA A 139 -30.53 19.13 0.67
C ALA A 139 -31.74 19.50 -0.20
N CYS A 140 -32.59 18.51 -0.47
CA CYS A 140 -33.82 18.69 -1.24
C CYS A 140 -34.86 19.55 -0.47
N VAL A 141 -35.13 19.25 0.80
CA VAL A 141 -36.12 19.98 1.63
C VAL A 141 -35.69 21.42 1.89
N SER A 142 -34.38 21.66 2.04
CA SER A 142 -33.83 22.99 2.31
C SER A 142 -33.53 23.79 1.05
N GLU A 143 -33.75 23.18 -0.13
CA GLU A 143 -33.40 23.68 -1.45
C GLU A 143 -31.95 24.19 -1.57
N ARG A 144 -31.01 23.56 -0.86
CA ARG A 144 -29.60 23.97 -0.84
C ARG A 144 -28.65 22.84 -0.47
N LEU A 145 -27.41 22.94 -0.95
CA LEU A 145 -26.27 22.23 -0.39
C LEU A 145 -25.63 23.09 0.71
N PHE A 146 -25.29 22.50 1.84
CA PHE A 146 -24.64 23.18 2.96
C PHE A 146 -23.12 23.20 2.75
N THR A 147 -22.61 24.22 2.03
CA THR A 147 -21.26 24.22 1.43
C THR A 147 -20.21 25.14 2.09
N SER A 148 -20.54 25.94 3.13
CA SER A 148 -19.56 26.90 3.70
C SER A 148 -19.74 27.20 5.20
N PRO A 149 -18.66 27.09 6.02
CA PRO A 149 -18.66 27.49 7.43
C PRO A 149 -18.60 29.01 7.65
N LEU A 150 -18.57 29.84 6.60
CA LEU A 150 -18.22 31.27 6.69
C LEU A 150 -19.38 32.26 6.73
N ASN A 151 -20.63 31.84 6.96
CA ASN A 151 -21.71 32.75 7.36
C ASN A 151 -22.78 31.99 8.16
N ASP A 152 -22.90 32.29 9.46
CA ASP A 152 -23.97 31.86 10.36
C ASP A 152 -24.45 30.40 10.15
N ASP A 153 -23.49 29.49 10.09
CA ASP A 153 -23.70 28.12 9.61
C ASP A 153 -24.12 27.18 10.74
N PHE A 154 -25.38 27.29 11.15
CA PHE A 154 -26.01 26.40 12.13
C PHE A 154 -25.82 24.90 11.78
N TYR A 155 -25.74 24.56 10.49
CA TYR A 155 -25.57 23.18 10.05
C TYR A 155 -24.20 22.63 10.43
N HIS A 156 -23.12 23.28 10.01
CA HIS A 156 -21.76 22.80 10.30
C HIS A 156 -21.32 23.07 11.75
N THR A 157 -21.91 24.05 12.43
CA THR A 157 -21.53 24.41 13.81
C THR A 157 -22.33 23.69 14.90
N ARG A 158 -23.49 23.09 14.58
CA ARG A 158 -24.35 22.40 15.54
C ARG A 158 -24.78 21.02 15.06
N ILE A 159 -25.35 20.94 13.85
CA ILE A 159 -25.98 19.71 13.35
C ILE A 159 -24.96 18.64 13.01
N LEU A 160 -24.00 18.94 12.13
CA LEU A 160 -23.00 17.97 11.70
C LEU A 160 -22.11 17.47 12.85
N PRO A 161 -21.65 18.32 13.81
CA PRO A 161 -20.98 17.85 15.01
C PRO A 161 -21.85 16.93 15.89
N HIS A 162 -23.15 17.18 16.00
CA HIS A 162 -24.05 16.29 16.74
C HIS A 162 -24.24 14.94 16.02
N LEU A 163 -24.43 14.95 14.70
CA LEU A 163 -24.49 13.74 13.87
C LEU A 163 -23.21 12.90 14.04
N SER A 164 -22.03 13.51 14.07
CA SER A 164 -20.76 12.78 14.29
C SER A 164 -20.74 11.97 15.58
N LYS A 165 -21.41 12.46 16.64
CA LYS A 165 -21.46 11.81 17.96
C LYS A 165 -22.57 10.77 18.09
N THR A 166 -23.55 10.76 17.18
CA THR A 166 -24.81 10.02 17.36
C THR A 166 -25.19 9.12 16.18
N CYS A 167 -24.62 9.32 15.00
CA CYS A 167 -24.88 8.48 13.83
C CYS A 167 -24.12 7.17 13.90
N ASN A 168 -24.84 6.05 13.88
CA ASN A 168 -24.26 4.71 13.84
C ASN A 168 -24.36 4.07 12.45
N MET A 169 -25.09 4.71 11.53
CA MET A 169 -25.29 4.25 10.16
C MET A 169 -25.36 5.44 9.20
N ILE A 170 -24.96 5.24 7.95
CA ILE A 170 -25.10 6.21 6.87
C ILE A 170 -25.94 5.57 5.75
N HIS A 171 -26.99 6.26 5.32
CA HIS A 171 -27.66 5.96 4.07
C HIS A 171 -27.02 6.85 3.00
N ALA A 172 -26.10 6.25 2.26
CA ALA A 172 -25.24 6.98 1.34
C ALA A 172 -25.95 7.22 0.00
N ARG A 173 -26.76 8.27 -0.01
CA ARG A 173 -27.38 8.84 -1.20
C ARG A 173 -26.85 10.26 -1.40
N ILE A 174 -26.58 10.64 -2.65
CA ILE A 174 -26.12 12.00 -2.99
C ILE A 174 -27.29 12.76 -3.58
N GLY A 175 -27.78 13.76 -2.86
CA GLY A 175 -28.84 14.65 -3.31
C GLY A 175 -28.32 16.01 -3.79
N HIS A 176 -29.25 16.82 -4.27
CA HIS A 176 -29.03 18.20 -4.68
C HIS A 176 -30.22 19.06 -4.24
N SER A 177 -30.17 20.37 -4.50
CA SER A 177 -31.21 21.32 -4.07
C SER A 177 -32.62 21.04 -4.63
N GLN A 178 -32.75 20.18 -5.64
CA GLN A 178 -34.03 19.93 -6.33
C GLN A 178 -34.41 18.44 -6.33
N GLY A 179 -33.62 17.59 -5.68
CA GLY A 179 -33.82 16.16 -5.72
C GLY A 179 -32.98 15.44 -4.66
N PRO A 180 -33.48 14.35 -4.08
CA PRO A 180 -32.74 13.59 -3.08
C PRO A 180 -31.71 12.65 -3.71
N GLN A 181 -31.61 12.57 -5.04
CA GLN A 181 -30.60 11.76 -5.71
C GLN A 181 -30.13 12.41 -7.01
N ILE A 182 -28.84 12.28 -7.30
CA ILE A 182 -28.29 12.52 -8.64
C ILE A 182 -28.67 11.36 -9.57
N PHE A 183 -28.69 11.61 -10.87
CA PHE A 183 -29.16 10.64 -11.88
C PHE A 183 -28.02 9.91 -12.60
N ASN A 184 -26.82 10.45 -12.54
CA ASN A 184 -25.62 9.91 -13.19
C ASN A 184 -24.36 10.44 -12.47
N THR A 185 -23.19 10.08 -12.98
CA THR A 185 -21.88 10.42 -12.41
C THR A 185 -21.18 11.56 -13.16
N SER A 186 -21.92 12.36 -13.92
CA SER A 186 -21.38 13.45 -14.75
C SER A 186 -20.83 14.59 -13.89
N GLU A 187 -19.92 15.37 -14.46
CA GLU A 187 -19.23 16.49 -13.81
C GLU A 187 -20.20 17.55 -13.23
N GLU A 188 -21.40 17.67 -13.78
CA GLU A 188 -22.47 18.57 -13.28
C GLU A 188 -22.85 18.30 -11.81
N TRP A 189 -22.65 17.07 -11.33
CA TRP A 189 -22.93 16.66 -9.96
C TRP A 189 -21.74 16.81 -9.02
N ARG A 190 -20.57 17.23 -9.51
CA ARG A 190 -19.33 17.25 -8.74
C ARG A 190 -19.44 17.96 -7.39
N GLU A 191 -20.15 19.08 -7.32
CA GLU A 191 -20.32 19.81 -6.07
C GLU A 191 -21.20 19.04 -5.08
N ALA A 192 -22.32 18.46 -5.54
CA ALA A 192 -23.16 17.60 -4.71
C ALA A 192 -22.37 16.41 -4.17
N VAL A 193 -21.57 15.78 -5.01
CA VAL A 193 -20.70 14.66 -4.64
C VAL A 193 -19.69 15.08 -3.58
N LYS A 194 -18.94 16.15 -3.83
CA LYS A 194 -17.94 16.67 -2.90
C LYS A 194 -18.54 16.92 -1.51
N VAL A 195 -19.67 17.63 -1.47
CA VAL A 195 -20.31 18.06 -0.21
C VAL A 195 -20.82 16.87 0.60
N HIS A 196 -21.43 15.87 -0.03
CA HIS A 196 -21.88 14.67 0.68
C HIS A 196 -20.70 13.86 1.25
N LEU A 197 -19.61 13.74 0.48
CA LEU A 197 -18.39 13.08 0.96
C LEU A 197 -17.80 13.81 2.17
N GLU A 198 -17.80 15.15 2.18
CA GLU A 198 -17.36 15.95 3.33
C GLU A 198 -18.24 15.73 4.57
N TRP A 199 -19.57 15.65 4.40
CA TRP A 199 -20.47 15.34 5.52
C TRP A 199 -20.22 13.94 6.09
N TRP A 200 -20.02 12.95 5.22
CA TRP A 200 -19.75 11.58 5.63
C TRP A 200 -18.38 11.44 6.32
N ASP A 201 -17.36 12.20 5.92
CA ASP A 201 -16.06 12.22 6.60
C ASP A 201 -16.19 12.67 8.07
N VAL A 202 -17.02 13.69 8.32
CA VAL A 202 -17.27 14.17 9.69
C VAL A 202 -17.99 13.12 10.52
N ILE A 203 -19.03 12.49 9.96
CA ILE A 203 -19.76 11.40 10.64
C ILE A 203 -18.84 10.22 10.94
N TRP A 204 -18.06 9.79 9.95
CA TRP A 204 -17.10 8.71 10.11
C TRP A 204 -16.09 9.04 11.20
N SER A 205 -15.50 10.23 11.18
CA SER A 205 -14.49 10.63 12.16
C SER A 205 -15.06 10.53 13.58
N GLY A 206 -16.30 10.99 13.78
CA GLY A 206 -16.99 10.83 15.05
C GLY A 206 -17.34 9.38 15.43
N GLN A 207 -17.62 8.50 14.46
CA GLN A 207 -17.74 7.06 14.72
C GLN A 207 -16.43 6.44 15.22
N ARG A 208 -15.31 6.82 14.59
CA ARG A 208 -13.97 6.37 14.96
C ARG A 208 -13.56 6.88 16.35
N ASP A 209 -13.83 8.15 16.64
CA ASP A 209 -13.54 8.77 17.94
C ASP A 209 -14.34 8.14 19.08
N ARG A 210 -15.52 7.58 18.77
CA ARG A 210 -16.33 6.78 19.71
C ARG A 210 -15.87 5.32 19.83
N GLY A 211 -14.85 4.90 19.09
CA GLY A 211 -14.29 3.56 19.14
C GLY A 211 -15.13 2.50 18.41
N LEU A 212 -15.96 2.88 17.44
CA LEU A 212 -16.69 1.90 16.63
C LEU A 212 -15.73 1.15 15.70
N GLU A 213 -15.71 -0.18 15.81
CA GLU A 213 -14.90 -1.06 14.95
C GLU A 213 -15.48 -1.23 13.54
N LEU A 214 -16.80 -1.04 13.40
CA LEU A 214 -17.53 -1.18 12.15
C LEU A 214 -18.41 0.04 11.90
N SER A 215 -18.40 0.53 10.65
CA SER A 215 -19.31 1.55 10.13
C SER A 215 -20.27 0.90 9.13
N TYR A 216 -21.57 1.11 9.33
CA TYR A 216 -22.60 0.58 8.45
C TYR A 216 -23.01 1.64 7.42
N VAL A 217 -22.92 1.30 6.13
CA VAL A 217 -23.26 2.21 5.03
C VAL A 217 -24.13 1.47 4.03
N THR A 218 -25.28 2.07 3.69
CA THR A 218 -26.20 1.55 2.66
C THR A 218 -26.22 2.48 1.47
N THR A 219 -25.77 2.00 0.31
CA THR A 219 -25.87 2.72 -0.96
C THR A 219 -27.13 2.26 -1.67
N GLU A 220 -28.24 2.98 -1.46
CA GLU A 220 -29.51 2.70 -2.13
C GLU A 220 -30.08 3.98 -2.77
N PHE A 221 -30.09 4.01 -4.10
CA PHE A 221 -30.86 4.95 -4.90
C PHE A 221 -32.31 4.47 -5.01
N GLY A 222 -33.26 5.37 -4.73
CA GLY A 222 -34.68 5.00 -4.63
C GLY A 222 -35.30 4.71 -6.00
N PRO A 223 -36.36 3.89 -6.07
CA PRO A 223 -37.10 3.62 -7.31
C PRO A 223 -37.89 4.86 -7.76
N ASP A 224 -38.56 4.80 -8.92
CA ASP A 224 -39.51 5.84 -9.34
C ASP A 224 -40.52 6.19 -8.21
N PRO A 225 -40.83 7.48 -7.94
CA PRO A 225 -40.52 8.68 -8.71
C PRO A 225 -39.13 9.31 -8.44
N TYR A 226 -38.32 8.71 -7.56
CA TYR A 226 -37.00 9.24 -7.21
C TYR A 226 -36.00 9.10 -8.38
N ALA A 227 -36.09 7.99 -9.11
CA ALA A 227 -35.22 7.64 -10.22
C ALA A 227 -35.57 8.25 -11.58
N ARG A 228 -36.71 8.96 -11.71
CA ARG A 228 -37.27 9.52 -12.97
C ARG A 228 -36.78 8.82 -14.25
N ASN A 229 -37.41 7.71 -14.60
CA ASN A 229 -37.15 6.95 -15.84
C ASN A 229 -35.76 6.30 -15.98
N MET A 230 -34.96 6.16 -14.92
CA MET A 230 -33.76 5.32 -14.97
C MET A 230 -34.14 3.84 -15.15
N SER A 231 -33.42 3.15 -16.03
CA SER A 231 -33.44 1.71 -16.16
C SER A 231 -32.83 1.03 -14.92
N GLU A 232 -33.16 -0.25 -14.70
CA GLU A 232 -32.53 -1.06 -13.63
C GLU A 232 -31.01 -1.06 -13.72
N LYS A 233 -30.46 -1.07 -14.94
CA LYS A 233 -29.02 -1.00 -15.18
C LYS A 233 -28.42 0.32 -14.71
N GLU A 234 -29.05 1.46 -15.00
CA GLU A 234 -28.54 2.76 -14.56
C GLU A 234 -28.60 2.90 -13.03
N LEU A 235 -29.63 2.34 -12.40
CA LEU A 235 -29.71 2.24 -10.94
C LEU A 235 -28.60 1.35 -10.36
N ASP A 236 -28.31 0.21 -10.99
CA ASP A 236 -27.21 -0.67 -10.57
C ASP A 236 -25.83 0.00 -10.74
N ASP A 237 -25.62 0.67 -11.88
CA ASP A 237 -24.38 1.37 -12.20
C ASP A 237 -24.10 2.47 -11.16
N ILE A 238 -25.10 3.29 -10.80
CA ILE A 238 -24.92 4.37 -9.83
C ILE A 238 -24.76 3.85 -8.39
N ASN A 239 -25.50 2.81 -7.99
CA ASN A 239 -25.34 2.17 -6.69
C ASN A 239 -23.93 1.58 -6.56
N THR A 240 -23.45 0.90 -7.60
CA THR A 240 -22.10 0.31 -7.67
C THR A 240 -21.03 1.38 -7.59
N TRP A 241 -21.15 2.43 -8.40
CA TRP A 241 -20.25 3.59 -8.35
C TRP A 241 -20.20 4.21 -6.96
N MET A 242 -21.36 4.35 -6.30
CA MET A 242 -21.42 4.96 -4.98
C MET A 242 -20.73 4.10 -3.92
N LYS A 243 -21.00 2.79 -3.95
CA LYS A 243 -20.34 1.78 -3.12
C LYS A 243 -18.82 1.81 -3.33
N ASP A 244 -18.35 1.89 -4.57
CA ASP A 244 -16.92 1.89 -4.90
C ASP A 244 -16.21 3.17 -4.41
N ILE A 245 -16.83 4.35 -4.54
CA ILE A 245 -16.27 5.60 -4.02
C ILE A 245 -16.16 5.56 -2.50
N ILE A 246 -17.20 5.06 -1.84
CA ILE A 246 -17.25 4.91 -0.39
C ILE A 246 -16.17 3.95 0.08
N ILE A 247 -16.08 2.75 -0.51
CA ILE A 247 -15.01 1.79 -0.19
C ILE A 247 -13.63 2.41 -0.41
N LYS A 248 -13.40 3.05 -1.56
CA LYS A 248 -12.12 3.69 -1.88
C LYS A 248 -11.76 4.80 -0.89
N ARG A 249 -12.72 5.68 -0.56
CA ARG A 249 -12.50 6.80 0.37
C ARG A 249 -12.21 6.32 1.78
N PHE A 250 -12.85 5.24 2.19
CA PHE A 250 -12.85 4.78 3.56
C PHE A 250 -11.81 3.71 3.89
N GLN A 251 -11.61 2.77 2.98
CA GLN A 251 -10.69 1.64 3.14
C GLN A 251 -9.43 1.79 2.29
N GLY A 252 -9.36 2.82 1.44
CA GLY A 252 -8.27 3.05 0.48
C GLY A 252 -8.28 2.06 -0.68
N ASP A 253 -7.32 2.21 -1.60
CA ASP A 253 -7.16 1.34 -2.78
C ASP A 253 -6.83 -0.14 -2.45
N LYS A 254 -6.52 -0.45 -1.18
CA LYS A 254 -6.08 -1.77 -0.73
C LYS A 254 -7.23 -2.78 -0.51
N ALA A 255 -8.46 -2.31 -0.34
CA ALA A 255 -9.61 -3.16 -0.01
C ALA A 255 -10.45 -3.63 -1.21
N LEU A 256 -10.22 -3.08 -2.40
CA LEU A 256 -10.87 -3.57 -3.62
C LEU A 256 -10.24 -4.91 -4.06
N PRO A 257 -11.06 -5.90 -4.45
CA PRO A 257 -10.58 -7.09 -5.15
C PRO A 257 -9.70 -6.69 -6.33
N PRO A 258 -8.57 -7.38 -6.60
CA PRO A 258 -7.62 -7.00 -7.65
C PRO A 258 -8.25 -6.79 -9.03
N ALA A 259 -9.33 -7.52 -9.34
CA ALA A 259 -10.07 -7.42 -10.60
C ALA A 259 -10.87 -6.11 -10.78
N LEU A 260 -11.04 -5.32 -9.71
CA LEU A 260 -11.90 -4.13 -9.68
C LEU A 260 -11.13 -2.84 -9.33
N ARG A 261 -9.79 -2.90 -9.28
CA ARG A 261 -8.96 -1.70 -9.11
C ARG A 261 -8.99 -0.90 -10.41
N SER A 262 -9.36 0.38 -10.36
CA SER A 262 -9.51 1.25 -11.54
C SER A 262 -8.19 1.60 -12.24
N GLU A 263 -7.07 1.44 -11.53
CA GLU A 263 -5.73 1.48 -12.11
C GLU A 263 -5.31 0.03 -12.35
N GLY A 264 -4.97 -0.31 -13.59
CA GLY A 264 -4.30 -1.56 -13.90
C GLY A 264 -3.01 -1.73 -13.09
N LEU A 265 -2.34 -2.87 -13.24
CA LEU A 265 -1.06 -3.14 -12.58
C LEU A 265 -0.14 -1.91 -12.67
N LYS A 266 0.24 -1.33 -11.52
CA LYS A 266 1.06 -0.12 -11.48
C LYS A 266 2.41 -0.42 -12.11
N VAL A 267 2.76 0.29 -13.18
CA VAL A 267 4.08 0.24 -13.78
C VAL A 267 4.80 1.53 -13.40
N ILE A 268 5.84 1.40 -12.58
CA ILE A 268 6.69 2.52 -12.16
C ILE A 268 7.94 2.48 -13.03
N ASN A 269 8.17 3.53 -13.81
CA ASN A 269 9.28 3.56 -14.76
C ASN A 269 10.60 4.03 -14.10
N GLU A 270 11.71 3.82 -14.80
CA GLU A 270 13.06 4.20 -14.35
C GLU A 270 13.17 5.66 -13.87
N TYR A 271 12.48 6.61 -14.52
CA TYR A 271 12.51 8.02 -14.14
C TYR A 271 11.88 8.24 -12.76
N GLN A 272 10.68 7.70 -12.54
CA GLN A 272 9.99 7.77 -11.25
C GLN A 272 10.77 7.06 -10.14
N ILE A 273 11.43 5.95 -10.46
CA ILE A 273 12.29 5.24 -9.50
C ILE A 273 13.46 6.13 -9.08
N LYS A 274 14.12 6.80 -10.03
CA LYS A 274 15.26 7.70 -9.74
C LYS A 274 14.90 8.94 -8.92
N GLU A 275 13.67 9.43 -9.02
CA GLU A 275 13.19 10.55 -8.18
C GLU A 275 13.02 10.15 -6.70
N ILE A 276 12.81 8.85 -6.43
CA ILE A 276 12.51 8.34 -5.09
C ILE A 276 13.73 7.67 -4.45
N CYS A 277 14.48 6.87 -5.21
CA CYS A 277 15.58 6.05 -4.71
C CYS A 277 16.91 6.80 -4.79
N ASN A 278 17.26 7.53 -3.74
CA ASN A 278 18.60 8.10 -3.56
C ASN A 278 19.60 7.07 -2.98
N TYR A 279 20.86 7.48 -2.83
CA TYR A 279 21.95 6.62 -2.38
C TYR A 279 21.78 6.17 -0.93
N GLU A 280 21.31 7.04 -0.04
CA GLU A 280 21.03 6.72 1.36
C GLU A 280 19.95 5.64 1.47
N ILE A 281 18.81 5.83 0.80
CA ILE A 281 17.70 4.86 0.79
C ILE A 281 18.18 3.50 0.28
N ALA A 282 19.04 3.47 -0.74
CA ALA A 282 19.58 2.23 -1.27
C ALA A 282 20.47 1.50 -0.25
N VAL A 283 21.32 2.22 0.48
CA VAL A 283 22.19 1.66 1.53
C VAL A 283 21.38 1.20 2.72
N ASP A 284 20.39 1.98 3.16
CA ASP A 284 19.47 1.61 4.25
C ASP A 284 18.68 0.34 3.90
N ALA A 285 18.19 0.24 2.65
CA ALA A 285 17.50 -0.94 2.17
C ALA A 285 18.41 -2.18 2.10
N ALA A 286 19.67 -2.01 1.68
CA ALA A 286 20.66 -3.08 1.68
C ALA A 286 20.97 -3.54 3.12
N GLU A 287 21.17 -2.60 4.06
CA GLU A 287 21.40 -2.90 5.47
C GLU A 287 20.22 -3.66 6.07
N PHE A 288 19.00 -3.20 5.82
CA PHE A 288 17.78 -3.89 6.25
C PHE A 288 17.70 -5.31 5.70
N ALA A 289 18.03 -5.52 4.43
CA ALA A 289 18.03 -6.84 3.81
C ALA A 289 19.07 -7.77 4.44
N PHE A 290 20.32 -7.30 4.61
CA PHE A 290 21.39 -8.10 5.22
C PHE A 290 21.09 -8.45 6.69
N LYS A 291 20.59 -7.51 7.50
CA LYS A 291 20.17 -7.78 8.90
C LYS A 291 19.06 -8.83 9.01
N ASN A 292 18.26 -9.00 7.97
CA ASN A 292 17.16 -9.95 7.95
C ASN A 292 17.42 -11.16 7.04
N LEU A 293 18.66 -11.39 6.62
CA LEU A 293 19.01 -12.47 5.71
C LEU A 293 18.63 -13.84 6.28
N SER A 294 18.86 -14.06 7.58
CA SER A 294 18.49 -15.30 8.28
C SER A 294 16.98 -15.59 8.30
N LYS A 295 16.15 -14.55 8.11
CA LYS A 295 14.68 -14.62 8.02
C LYS A 295 14.18 -14.55 6.58
N SER A 296 15.09 -14.54 5.61
CA SER A 296 14.77 -14.36 4.20
C SER A 296 14.66 -15.68 3.48
N GLN A 297 13.73 -15.74 2.53
CA GLN A 297 13.64 -16.78 1.53
C GLN A 297 14.23 -16.23 0.23
N SER A 298 15.40 -16.73 -0.14
CA SER A 298 16.06 -16.41 -1.42
C SER A 298 16.48 -17.72 -2.10
N PRO A 299 15.58 -18.33 -2.88
CA PRO A 299 15.90 -19.49 -3.71
C PRO A 299 17.05 -19.21 -4.68
N VAL A 300 17.75 -20.27 -5.10
CA VAL A 300 18.80 -20.17 -6.13
C VAL A 300 18.21 -19.54 -7.40
N PRO A 301 18.88 -18.53 -7.98
CA PRO A 301 18.43 -17.90 -9.20
C PRO A 301 18.20 -18.89 -10.35
N ILE A 302 17.11 -18.70 -11.10
CA ILE A 302 16.87 -19.44 -12.35
C ILE A 302 17.61 -18.70 -13.46
N GLN A 303 18.35 -19.43 -14.30
CA GLN A 303 19.07 -18.87 -15.45
C GLN A 303 18.53 -19.45 -16.76
N LEU A 304 18.37 -18.58 -17.76
CA LEU A 304 18.03 -18.91 -19.14
C LEU A 304 19.17 -18.43 -20.05
N SER A 305 19.63 -19.28 -20.96
CA SER A 305 20.70 -18.96 -21.90
C SER A 305 20.16 -18.78 -23.31
N PHE A 306 20.66 -17.77 -24.01
CA PHE A 306 20.33 -17.43 -25.40
C PHE A 306 21.62 -17.35 -26.24
N PRO A 307 22.27 -18.49 -26.56
CA PRO A 307 23.60 -18.50 -27.17
C PRO A 307 23.68 -17.75 -28.50
N GLU A 308 22.63 -17.82 -29.32
CA GLU A 308 22.56 -17.16 -30.64
C GLU A 308 22.71 -15.62 -30.53
N ARG A 309 22.21 -15.04 -29.45
CA ARG A 309 22.29 -13.60 -29.17
C ARG A 309 23.40 -13.25 -28.16
N GLY A 310 24.19 -14.24 -27.71
CA GLY A 310 25.13 -14.05 -26.59
C GLY A 310 24.43 -13.50 -25.34
N GLY A 311 23.21 -14.00 -25.10
CA GLY A 311 22.31 -13.48 -24.07
C GLY A 311 22.12 -14.43 -22.89
N GLU A 312 21.84 -13.88 -21.74
CA GLU A 312 21.42 -14.59 -20.54
C GLU A 312 20.31 -13.82 -19.80
N THR A 313 19.38 -14.53 -19.18
CA THR A 313 18.34 -13.95 -18.31
C THR A 313 18.33 -14.67 -16.98
N CYS A 314 18.25 -13.91 -15.89
CA CYS A 314 18.23 -14.41 -14.54
C CYS A 314 16.96 -13.98 -13.81
N ILE A 315 16.28 -14.94 -13.18
CA ILE A 315 15.07 -14.71 -12.38
C ILE A 315 15.43 -14.94 -10.91
N LYS A 316 15.30 -13.89 -10.08
CA LYS A 316 15.71 -13.85 -8.67
C LYS A 316 14.50 -13.48 -7.79
N PRO A 317 13.84 -14.46 -7.14
CA PRO A 317 12.82 -14.18 -6.13
C PRO A 317 13.45 -13.88 -4.75
N GLY A 318 12.78 -13.05 -3.96
CA GLY A 318 13.17 -12.73 -2.59
C GLY A 318 11.98 -12.33 -1.73
N TYR A 319 11.93 -12.86 -0.51
CA TYR A 319 10.94 -12.51 0.51
C TYR A 319 11.59 -12.47 1.89
N ILE A 320 11.39 -11.39 2.64
CA ILE A 320 11.77 -11.31 4.05
C ILE A 320 10.55 -11.70 4.88
N ASN A 321 10.65 -12.70 5.76
CA ASN A 321 9.50 -13.17 6.52
C ASN A 321 8.83 -12.04 7.35
N GLY A 322 7.55 -11.80 7.12
CA GLY A 322 6.77 -10.74 7.76
C GLY A 322 6.77 -9.39 7.01
N ALA A 323 7.55 -9.26 5.93
CA ALA A 323 7.48 -8.07 5.08
C ALA A 323 6.12 -7.99 4.35
N PRO A 324 5.58 -6.79 4.10
CA PRO A 324 4.31 -6.63 3.41
C PRO A 324 4.34 -7.06 1.94
N TYR A 325 5.54 -7.18 1.35
CA TYR A 325 5.73 -7.51 -0.05
C TYR A 325 6.83 -8.57 -0.23
N PHE A 326 6.71 -9.37 -1.29
CA PHE A 326 7.82 -10.12 -1.87
C PHE A 326 8.08 -9.64 -3.29
N ALA A 327 9.30 -9.85 -3.78
CA ALA A 327 9.72 -9.37 -5.09
C ALA A 327 10.35 -10.48 -5.93
N CYS A 328 10.17 -10.38 -7.25
CA CYS A 328 10.83 -11.24 -8.22
C CYS A 328 11.47 -10.35 -9.29
N LYS A 329 12.80 -10.37 -9.37
CA LYS A 329 13.56 -9.62 -10.36
C LYS A 329 13.83 -10.50 -11.57
N VAL A 330 13.57 -9.97 -12.77
CA VAL A 330 14.02 -10.55 -14.03
C VAL A 330 15.05 -9.60 -14.62
N ALA A 331 16.29 -10.07 -14.74
CA ALA A 331 17.40 -9.28 -15.29
C ALA A 331 18.01 -10.01 -16.49
N SER A 332 18.25 -9.28 -17.58
CA SER A 332 18.75 -9.81 -18.84
C SER A 332 20.03 -9.09 -19.26
N GLY A 333 21.00 -9.86 -19.75
CA GLY A 333 22.25 -9.40 -20.34
C GLY A 333 22.42 -9.97 -21.75
N PHE A 334 22.30 -9.14 -22.78
CA PHE A 334 22.43 -9.52 -24.19
C PHE A 334 23.60 -8.76 -24.82
N GLN A 335 24.76 -9.39 -24.95
CA GLN A 335 25.99 -8.68 -25.35
C GLN A 335 25.93 -8.14 -26.78
N LYS A 336 25.29 -8.87 -27.70
CA LYS A 336 25.16 -8.46 -29.12
C LYS A 336 24.28 -7.23 -29.32
N ASN A 337 23.47 -6.82 -28.33
CA ASN A 337 22.70 -5.57 -28.43
C ASN A 337 23.59 -4.34 -28.68
N LYS A 338 24.84 -4.37 -28.18
CA LYS A 338 25.80 -3.29 -28.41
C LYS A 338 26.16 -3.11 -29.89
N GLU A 339 26.14 -4.20 -30.66
CA GLU A 339 26.40 -4.17 -32.11
C GLU A 339 25.25 -3.48 -32.86
N GLU A 340 24.05 -3.50 -32.29
CA GLU A 340 22.83 -2.88 -32.80
C GLU A 340 22.57 -1.48 -32.19
N GLY A 341 23.49 -0.95 -31.38
CA GLY A 341 23.36 0.35 -30.72
C GLY A 341 22.48 0.36 -29.45
N GLU A 342 22.03 -0.80 -29.00
CA GLU A 342 21.15 -0.98 -27.86
C GLU A 342 21.92 -1.30 -26.56
N LYS A 343 21.28 -1.05 -25.41
CA LYS A 343 21.85 -1.44 -24.11
C LYS A 343 21.92 -2.96 -23.99
N SER A 344 23.04 -3.48 -23.47
CA SER A 344 23.18 -4.91 -23.21
C SER A 344 22.40 -5.37 -21.98
N GLY A 345 22.17 -4.49 -21.00
CA GLY A 345 21.44 -4.82 -19.77
C GLY A 345 20.00 -4.30 -19.82
N SER A 346 19.06 -5.11 -19.34
CA SER A 346 17.66 -4.72 -19.10
C SER A 346 17.09 -5.52 -17.93
N GLY A 347 16.01 -5.05 -17.33
CA GLY A 347 15.35 -5.77 -16.26
C GLY A 347 14.07 -5.11 -15.76
N VAL A 348 13.33 -5.89 -14.97
CA VAL A 348 12.16 -5.44 -14.22
C VAL A 348 12.15 -6.11 -12.85
N VAL A 349 11.55 -5.42 -11.86
CA VAL A 349 11.24 -6.01 -10.56
C VAL A 349 9.72 -6.09 -10.41
N MET A 350 9.19 -7.30 -10.29
CA MET A 350 7.77 -7.52 -10.00
C MET A 350 7.59 -7.59 -8.49
N VAL A 351 6.66 -6.79 -7.96
CA VAL A 351 6.36 -6.68 -6.53
C VAL A 351 4.97 -7.25 -6.28
N PHE A 352 4.85 -8.09 -5.26
CA PHE A 352 3.62 -8.79 -4.90
C PHE A 352 3.28 -8.55 -3.44
N ASP A 353 2.00 -8.43 -3.13
CA ASP A 353 1.51 -8.41 -1.76
C ASP A 353 1.76 -9.78 -1.10
N ALA A 354 2.49 -9.80 0.01
CA ALA A 354 2.88 -11.05 0.66
C ALA A 354 1.73 -11.74 1.42
N LYS A 355 0.67 -11.00 1.75
CA LYS A 355 -0.51 -11.55 2.44
C LYS A 355 -1.48 -12.20 1.46
N LEU A 356 -1.68 -11.59 0.30
CA LEU A 356 -2.68 -12.00 -0.68
C LEU A 356 -2.09 -12.73 -1.89
N GLY A 357 -0.78 -12.62 -2.13
CA GLY A 357 -0.10 -13.23 -3.27
C GLY A 357 -0.34 -12.51 -4.61
N VAL A 358 -0.99 -11.34 -4.58
CA VAL A 358 -1.43 -10.62 -5.80
C VAL A 358 -0.36 -9.62 -6.27
N PRO A 359 -0.23 -9.39 -7.60
CA PRO A 359 0.67 -8.35 -8.12
C PRO A 359 0.32 -6.97 -7.56
N ALA A 360 1.33 -6.27 -7.02
CA ALA A 360 1.20 -4.93 -6.48
C ALA A 360 1.75 -3.87 -7.45
N ALA A 361 2.91 -4.13 -8.05
CA ALA A 361 3.54 -3.23 -9.02
C ALA A 361 4.57 -3.96 -9.90
N VAL A 362 4.91 -3.35 -11.03
CA VAL A 362 6.11 -3.65 -11.83
C VAL A 362 7.00 -2.42 -11.82
N LEU A 363 8.23 -2.59 -11.35
CA LEU A 363 9.27 -1.57 -11.44
C LEU A 363 10.02 -1.81 -12.75
N ALA A 364 9.71 -1.01 -13.77
CA ALA A 364 10.37 -1.03 -15.06
C ALA A 364 11.66 -0.19 -14.97
N ASP A 365 12.64 -0.72 -14.23
CA ASP A 365 13.86 -0.01 -13.85
C ASP A 365 14.97 -0.06 -14.91
N ASN A 366 14.81 -0.87 -15.96
CA ASN A 366 15.82 -1.06 -17.01
C ASN A 366 17.21 -1.44 -16.44
N GLY A 367 17.24 -2.13 -15.31
CA GLY A 367 18.48 -2.51 -14.60
C GLY A 367 19.03 -1.48 -13.61
N TYR A 368 18.45 -0.28 -13.51
CA TYR A 368 18.91 0.76 -12.59
C TYR A 368 18.95 0.30 -11.12
N LEU A 369 17.89 -0.39 -10.64
CA LEU A 369 17.87 -0.91 -9.27
C LEU A 369 18.89 -2.03 -9.07
N THR A 370 19.25 -2.74 -10.14
CA THR A 370 20.34 -3.74 -10.07
C THR A 370 21.69 -3.06 -9.84
N ASP A 371 21.99 -1.98 -10.55
CA ASP A 371 23.24 -1.24 -10.35
C ASP A 371 23.25 -0.60 -8.95
N LEU A 372 22.16 0.09 -8.59
CA LEU A 372 22.03 0.81 -7.32
C LEU A 372 22.15 -0.11 -6.11
N ARG A 373 21.43 -1.23 -6.06
CA ARG A 373 21.52 -2.18 -4.93
C ARG A 373 22.90 -2.83 -4.82
N THR A 374 23.58 -3.04 -5.95
CA THR A 374 24.91 -3.68 -5.96
C THR A 374 25.94 -2.71 -5.39
N ALA A 375 25.93 -1.45 -5.81
CA ALA A 375 26.80 -0.42 -5.26
C ALA A 375 26.46 -0.10 -3.79
N ALA A 376 25.19 -0.13 -3.42
CA ALA A 376 24.76 0.02 -2.02
C ALA A 376 25.35 -1.07 -1.09
N ALA A 377 25.38 -2.33 -1.55
CA ALA A 377 26.04 -3.40 -0.82
C ALA A 377 27.55 -3.16 -0.65
N VAL A 378 28.23 -2.60 -1.66
CA VAL A 378 29.65 -2.19 -1.55
C VAL A 378 29.83 -1.10 -0.52
N VAL A 379 29.00 -0.06 -0.54
CA VAL A 379 29.09 1.04 0.42
C VAL A 379 28.83 0.54 1.84
N LEU A 380 27.82 -0.31 2.04
CA LEU A 380 27.54 -0.91 3.33
C LEU A 380 28.72 -1.72 3.85
N ALA A 381 29.31 -2.56 2.99
CA ALA A 381 30.52 -3.31 3.31
C ALA A 381 31.70 -2.40 3.68
N SER A 382 31.88 -1.34 2.90
CA SER A 382 32.92 -0.35 3.10
C SER A 382 32.75 0.33 4.45
N LYS A 383 31.55 0.84 4.77
CA LYS A 383 31.19 1.42 6.07
C LYS A 383 31.39 0.44 7.24
N THR A 384 31.17 -0.85 7.00
CA THR A 384 31.29 -1.88 8.03
C THR A 384 32.76 -2.19 8.35
N PHE A 385 33.61 -2.29 7.33
CA PHE A 385 34.97 -2.85 7.49
C PHE A 385 36.11 -1.82 7.35
N SER A 386 35.88 -0.64 6.76
CA SER A 386 36.96 0.29 6.41
C SER A 386 36.56 1.76 6.52
N PHE A 387 37.55 2.61 6.86
CA PHE A 387 37.46 4.07 6.74
C PHE A 387 38.57 4.52 5.80
N PRO A 388 38.45 4.22 4.50
CA PRO A 388 39.55 4.38 3.57
C PRO A 388 39.83 5.85 3.30
N LYS A 389 41.11 6.20 3.17
CA LYS A 389 41.51 7.51 2.61
C LYS A 389 41.63 7.44 1.09
N THR A 390 42.07 6.28 0.59
CA THR A 390 42.18 5.98 -0.83
C THR A 390 41.56 4.64 -1.15
N VAL A 391 40.80 4.59 -2.24
CA VAL A 391 40.12 3.38 -2.71
C VAL A 391 40.74 2.91 -4.03
N GLY A 392 41.18 1.67 -4.07
CA GLY A 392 41.62 1.00 -5.31
C GLY A 392 40.43 0.38 -6.03
N VAL A 393 40.30 0.60 -7.33
CA VAL A 393 39.22 0.06 -8.15
C VAL A 393 39.80 -0.70 -9.33
N LEU A 394 39.54 -2.00 -9.38
CA LEU A 394 39.97 -2.88 -10.46
C LEU A 394 38.77 -3.22 -11.35
N GLY A 395 38.81 -2.73 -12.58
CA GLY A 395 37.69 -2.73 -13.53
C GLY A 395 37.04 -1.35 -13.60
N CYS A 396 36.99 -0.76 -14.79
CA CYS A 396 36.46 0.59 -15.01
C CYS A 396 35.17 0.56 -15.82
N GLY A 397 34.16 -0.15 -15.30
CA GLY A 397 32.82 -0.27 -15.89
C GLY A 397 31.80 0.66 -15.23
N VAL A 398 30.51 0.43 -15.52
CA VAL A 398 29.38 1.20 -14.94
C VAL A 398 29.37 1.11 -13.41
N MET A 399 29.59 -0.09 -12.86
CA MET A 399 29.62 -0.32 -11.42
C MET A 399 30.76 0.41 -10.71
N ALA A 400 31.93 0.53 -11.35
CA ALA A 400 33.07 1.26 -10.80
C ALA A 400 32.74 2.74 -10.62
N GLU A 401 32.15 3.34 -11.66
CA GLU A 401 31.72 4.74 -11.63
C GLU A 401 30.70 5.00 -10.53
N LEU A 402 29.69 4.11 -10.39
CA LEU A 402 28.65 4.25 -9.38
C LEU A 402 29.20 4.07 -7.96
N CYS A 403 30.10 3.09 -7.74
CA CYS A 403 30.74 2.90 -6.43
C CYS A 403 31.58 4.12 -6.04
N ILE A 404 32.35 4.71 -6.97
CA ILE A 404 33.14 5.93 -6.71
C ILE A 404 32.21 7.07 -6.26
N LYS A 405 31.12 7.31 -7.00
CA LYS A 405 30.13 8.35 -6.68
C LYS A 405 29.53 8.14 -5.29
N MET A 406 29.00 6.95 -5.01
CA MET A 406 28.34 6.67 -3.73
C MET A 406 29.31 6.67 -2.54
N ILE A 407 30.56 6.20 -2.71
CA ILE A 407 31.57 6.23 -1.64
C ILE A 407 32.04 7.66 -1.37
N ASN A 408 32.26 8.47 -2.41
CA ASN A 408 32.59 9.88 -2.23
C ASN A 408 31.49 10.62 -1.46
N GLU A 409 30.23 10.46 -1.87
CA GLU A 409 29.09 11.15 -1.28
C GLU A 409 28.78 10.68 0.15
N LEU A 410 28.70 9.36 0.36
CA LEU A 410 28.24 8.79 1.64
C LEU A 410 29.35 8.54 2.67
N MET A 411 30.62 8.56 2.25
CA MET A 411 31.76 8.31 3.14
C MET A 411 32.82 9.44 3.12
N GLY A 412 32.70 10.43 2.24
CA GLY A 412 33.62 11.56 2.16
C GLY A 412 35.01 11.22 1.61
N VAL A 413 35.14 10.12 0.87
CA VAL A 413 36.43 9.71 0.30
C VAL A 413 36.70 10.47 -1.00
N GLU A 414 37.83 11.15 -1.08
CA GLU A 414 38.16 11.99 -2.23
C GLU A 414 39.15 11.34 -3.21
N SER A 415 39.95 10.35 -2.78
CA SER A 415 41.03 9.78 -3.60
C SER A 415 40.72 8.37 -4.08
N PHE A 416 40.80 8.16 -5.40
CA PHE A 416 40.57 6.87 -6.04
C PHE A 416 41.73 6.53 -6.97
N LYS A 417 42.11 5.25 -7.01
CA LYS A 417 43.10 4.70 -7.93
C LYS A 417 42.44 3.63 -8.79
N CYS A 418 42.58 3.70 -10.10
CA CYS A 418 41.83 2.86 -11.01
C CYS A 418 42.73 2.13 -12.00
N TRP A 419 42.43 0.85 -12.22
CA TRP A 419 43.06 0.05 -13.27
C TRP A 419 42.01 -0.77 -14.02
N SER A 420 42.22 -0.94 -15.32
CA SER A 420 41.45 -1.86 -16.17
C SER A 420 42.37 -2.45 -17.22
N ARG A 421 42.14 -3.71 -17.59
CA ARG A 421 42.85 -4.40 -18.68
C ARG A 421 42.81 -3.61 -20.00
N THR A 422 41.71 -2.93 -20.24
CA THR A 422 41.55 -2.02 -21.39
C THR A 422 41.68 -0.59 -20.91
N GLU A 423 42.78 0.05 -21.30
CA GLU A 423 43.15 1.41 -20.89
C GLU A 423 42.07 2.45 -21.23
N ARG A 424 41.48 2.34 -22.43
CA ARG A 424 40.37 3.20 -22.89
C ARG A 424 39.18 3.23 -21.93
N ASN A 425 38.92 2.14 -21.21
CA ASN A 425 37.82 2.13 -20.23
C ASN A 425 38.13 3.02 -19.03
N VAL A 426 39.40 3.10 -18.62
CA VAL A 426 39.84 4.00 -17.55
C VAL A 426 39.65 5.45 -18.01
N ASP A 427 40.13 5.79 -19.20
CA ASP A 427 40.03 7.15 -19.75
C ASP A 427 38.58 7.61 -19.89
N ASN A 428 37.72 6.72 -20.41
CA ASN A 428 36.29 6.99 -20.56
C ASN A 428 35.57 7.17 -19.21
N MET A 429 35.96 6.41 -18.18
CA MET A 429 35.38 6.54 -16.85
C MET A 429 35.85 7.84 -16.18
N ILE A 430 37.15 8.16 -16.27
CA ILE A 430 37.71 9.41 -15.73
C ILE A 430 37.04 10.63 -16.38
N SER A 431 36.78 10.61 -17.69
CA SER A 431 36.10 11.75 -18.34
C SER A 431 34.67 11.96 -17.84
N ARG A 432 33.94 10.87 -17.51
CA ARG A 432 32.59 10.93 -16.90
C ARG A 432 32.60 11.30 -15.42
N LEU A 433 33.74 11.11 -14.75
CA LEU A 433 33.99 11.51 -13.36
C LEU A 433 34.78 12.82 -13.29
N SER A 434 34.56 13.73 -14.24
CA SER A 434 35.17 15.06 -14.20
C SER A 434 34.78 15.77 -12.89
N GLY A 435 35.79 16.09 -12.07
CA GLY A 435 35.61 16.66 -10.73
C GLY A 435 35.94 15.71 -9.57
N PHE A 436 36.11 14.41 -9.83
CA PHE A 436 36.61 13.44 -8.85
C PHE A 436 38.13 13.29 -8.99
N ASN A 437 38.85 13.07 -7.88
CA ASN A 437 40.28 12.77 -7.92
C ASN A 437 40.51 11.27 -8.15
N VAL A 438 40.58 10.91 -9.44
CA VAL A 438 40.76 9.54 -9.92
C VAL A 438 42.11 9.40 -10.64
N GLU A 439 43.03 8.66 -10.04
CA GLU A 439 44.34 8.35 -10.60
C GLU A 439 44.26 7.11 -11.51
N LYS A 440 44.78 7.24 -12.73
CA LYS A 440 44.95 6.12 -13.67
C LYS A 440 46.25 5.38 -13.36
N CYS A 441 46.15 4.08 -13.08
CA CYS A 441 47.29 3.23 -12.77
C CYS A 441 47.64 2.30 -13.95
N GLY A 442 48.93 1.96 -14.10
CA GLY A 442 49.42 1.09 -15.18
C GLY A 442 49.23 -0.40 -14.89
N THR A 443 49.28 -0.79 -13.62
CA THR A 443 49.13 -2.18 -13.16
C THR A 443 48.07 -2.33 -12.06
N PRO A 444 47.49 -3.52 -11.85
CA PRO A 444 46.63 -3.79 -10.71
C PRO A 444 47.31 -3.49 -9.37
N GLU A 445 48.60 -3.82 -9.26
CA GLU A 445 49.41 -3.59 -8.05
C GLU A 445 49.53 -2.10 -7.71
N ASP A 446 49.72 -1.25 -8.72
CA ASP A 446 49.77 0.21 -8.52
C ASP A 446 48.43 0.76 -8.02
N ALA A 447 47.31 0.22 -8.55
CA ALA A 447 45.96 0.66 -8.18
C ALA A 447 45.56 0.27 -6.76
N ILE A 448 46.13 -0.80 -6.20
CA ILE A 448 45.86 -1.21 -4.83
C ILE A 448 46.89 -0.69 -3.83
N SER A 449 48.03 -0.17 -4.31
CA SER A 449 49.13 0.28 -3.46
C SER A 449 48.72 1.46 -2.58
N GLY A 450 48.76 1.23 -1.27
CA GLY A 450 48.41 2.21 -0.25
C GLY A 450 46.91 2.34 0.04
N CYS A 451 46.05 1.56 -0.61
CA CYS A 451 44.60 1.60 -0.42
C CYS A 451 44.16 0.75 0.79
N GLU A 452 43.23 1.27 1.59
CA GLU A 452 42.58 0.52 2.68
C GLU A 452 41.31 -0.20 2.24
N LEU A 453 40.79 0.14 1.07
CA LEU A 453 39.65 -0.49 0.42
C LEU A 453 39.98 -0.76 -1.05
N ILE A 454 39.70 -1.98 -1.50
CA ILE A 454 39.85 -2.42 -2.89
C ILE A 454 38.49 -2.93 -3.37
N ILE A 455 38.04 -2.47 -4.54
CA ILE A 455 36.81 -2.92 -5.18
C ILE A 455 37.17 -3.59 -6.49
N THR A 456 36.68 -4.81 -6.73
CA THR A 456 36.84 -5.51 -8.01
C THR A 456 35.49 -5.68 -8.71
N THR A 457 35.42 -5.31 -9.98
CA THR A 457 34.17 -5.26 -10.75
C THR A 457 34.39 -5.59 -12.24
N THR A 458 35.17 -6.62 -12.51
CA THR A 458 35.52 -7.10 -13.85
C THR A 458 34.74 -8.35 -14.25
N CYS A 459 34.58 -8.56 -15.56
CA CYS A 459 34.06 -9.82 -16.10
C CYS A 459 35.18 -10.86 -16.31
N ALA A 460 36.20 -10.88 -15.45
CA ALA A 460 37.37 -11.75 -15.63
C ALA A 460 37.02 -13.23 -15.38
N THR A 461 37.65 -14.11 -16.14
CA THR A 461 37.63 -15.58 -15.94
C THR A 461 38.98 -16.10 -15.45
N THR A 462 39.95 -15.19 -15.29
CA THR A 462 41.28 -15.45 -14.75
C THR A 462 41.62 -14.36 -13.74
N PRO A 463 42.33 -14.70 -12.64
CA PRO A 463 42.67 -13.72 -11.61
C PRO A 463 43.35 -12.46 -12.16
N ILE A 464 42.82 -11.30 -11.75
CA ILE A 464 43.41 -9.98 -12.02
C ILE A 464 44.26 -9.49 -10.86
N LEU A 465 43.93 -9.90 -9.64
CA LEU A 465 44.68 -9.59 -8.43
C LEU A 465 45.24 -10.89 -7.87
N THR A 466 46.53 -11.12 -8.05
CA THR A 466 47.17 -12.39 -7.67
C THR A 466 47.76 -12.38 -6.27
N SER A 467 48.17 -11.21 -5.76
CA SER A 467 48.76 -11.03 -4.44
C SER A 467 48.48 -9.62 -3.92
N LEU A 468 48.33 -9.45 -2.60
CA LEU A 468 48.12 -8.12 -1.99
C LEU A 468 49.42 -7.34 -1.75
N LYS A 469 50.55 -8.04 -1.53
CA LYS A 469 51.87 -7.47 -1.15
C LYS A 469 51.81 -6.35 -0.10
N SER A 470 50.75 -6.32 0.72
CA SER A 470 50.48 -5.26 1.69
C SER A 470 50.78 -5.76 3.09
N THR A 471 51.30 -4.90 3.95
CA THR A 471 51.44 -5.15 5.40
C THR A 471 50.32 -4.52 6.21
N LYS A 472 49.45 -3.71 5.58
CA LYS A 472 48.32 -3.04 6.23
C LYS A 472 47.08 -3.93 6.26
N ASN A 473 46.13 -3.54 7.11
CA ASN A 473 44.75 -4.04 7.02
C ASN A 473 44.11 -3.46 5.77
N VAL A 474 43.55 -4.34 4.93
CA VAL A 474 42.86 -3.98 3.69
C VAL A 474 41.52 -4.69 3.64
N THR A 475 40.51 -3.98 3.17
CA THR A 475 39.21 -4.55 2.85
C THR A 475 39.11 -4.73 1.34
N ILE A 476 38.71 -5.92 0.90
CA ILE A 476 38.43 -6.17 -0.51
C ILE A 476 36.94 -6.46 -0.64
N VAL A 477 36.28 -5.76 -1.55
CA VAL A 477 34.89 -6.03 -1.93
C VAL A 477 34.90 -6.50 -3.38
N ALA A 478 34.80 -7.82 -3.56
CA ALA A 478 34.72 -8.42 -4.88
C ALA A 478 33.27 -8.48 -5.35
N MET A 479 33.02 -8.24 -6.64
CA MET A 479 31.66 -8.27 -7.21
C MET A 479 31.58 -8.89 -8.60
N GLY A 480 32.69 -8.96 -9.34
CA GLY A 480 32.67 -9.30 -10.76
C GLY A 480 32.39 -10.77 -11.05
N SER A 481 32.62 -11.63 -10.07
CA SER A 481 32.35 -13.07 -10.19
C SER A 481 30.93 -13.41 -9.74
N ASP A 482 30.03 -13.60 -10.70
CA ASP A 482 28.59 -13.83 -10.49
C ASP A 482 28.02 -15.01 -11.33
N THR A 483 28.86 -15.64 -12.16
CA THR A 483 28.52 -16.84 -12.94
C THR A 483 29.63 -17.91 -12.85
N PRO A 484 29.31 -19.19 -13.13
CA PRO A 484 30.31 -20.26 -13.08
C PRO A 484 31.50 -19.98 -13.99
N GLY A 485 32.72 -20.15 -13.47
CA GLY A 485 33.96 -19.95 -14.22
C GLY A 485 34.51 -18.52 -14.24
N LYS A 486 33.74 -17.50 -13.82
CA LYS A 486 34.29 -16.16 -13.55
C LYS A 486 35.17 -16.18 -12.31
N ARG A 487 36.21 -15.34 -12.30
CA ARG A 487 37.15 -15.17 -11.19
C ARG A 487 37.99 -13.91 -11.35
N GLU A 488 38.10 -13.14 -10.29
CA GLU A 488 38.91 -11.93 -10.18
C GLU A 488 40.12 -12.11 -9.25
N LEU A 489 40.00 -12.93 -8.19
CA LEU A 489 41.01 -13.02 -7.13
C LEU A 489 41.86 -14.29 -7.23
N GLY A 490 43.18 -14.13 -7.06
CA GLY A 490 44.15 -15.22 -7.05
C GLY A 490 44.04 -16.11 -5.82
N GLU A 491 44.68 -17.29 -5.87
CA GLU A 491 44.69 -18.20 -4.72
C GLU A 491 45.38 -17.59 -3.51
N GLU A 492 46.50 -16.91 -3.70
CA GLU A 492 47.26 -16.29 -2.62
C GLU A 492 46.45 -15.20 -1.89
N VAL A 493 45.68 -14.37 -2.61
CA VAL A 493 44.79 -13.36 -1.99
C VAL A 493 43.76 -14.01 -1.07
N MET A 494 43.12 -15.09 -1.53
CA MET A 494 42.11 -15.78 -0.72
C MET A 494 42.76 -16.49 0.48
N ARG A 495 43.91 -17.14 0.30
CA ARG A 495 44.67 -17.77 1.39
C ARG A 495 45.04 -16.74 2.44
N GLU A 496 45.55 -15.58 2.01
CA GLU A 496 45.90 -14.49 2.90
C GLU A 496 44.69 -13.96 3.68
N ALA A 497 43.53 -13.81 3.04
CA ALA A 497 42.29 -13.39 3.69
C ALA A 497 41.79 -14.43 4.72
N LEU A 498 41.82 -15.71 4.36
CA LEU A 498 41.40 -16.81 5.23
C LEU A 498 42.33 -16.96 6.45
N ASP A 499 43.64 -16.83 6.24
CA ASP A 499 44.64 -17.10 7.28
C ASP A 499 44.88 -15.93 8.23
N ARG A 500 44.64 -14.69 7.77
CA ARG A 500 44.93 -13.47 8.54
C ARG A 500 43.74 -12.54 8.74
N GLY A 501 42.55 -12.95 8.31
CA GLY A 501 41.38 -12.09 8.29
C GLY A 501 40.07 -12.87 8.33
N LYS A 502 39.03 -12.27 7.74
CA LYS A 502 37.69 -12.83 7.63
C LYS A 502 37.27 -12.86 6.16
N VAL A 503 36.52 -13.89 5.79
CA VAL A 503 35.87 -13.97 4.49
C VAL A 503 34.36 -14.00 4.67
N TYR A 504 33.68 -13.03 4.08
CA TYR A 504 32.23 -12.92 4.10
C TYR A 504 31.65 -13.15 2.71
N ALA A 505 30.55 -13.88 2.66
CA ALA A 505 29.70 -14.05 1.48
C ALA A 505 28.39 -13.30 1.70
N ASP A 506 27.79 -12.72 0.65
CA ASP A 506 26.46 -12.13 0.77
C ASP A 506 25.39 -13.20 1.06
N VAL A 507 25.32 -14.24 0.22
CA VAL A 507 24.52 -15.45 0.42
C VAL A 507 25.45 -16.64 0.21
N LYS A 508 25.87 -17.28 1.31
CA LYS A 508 26.96 -18.27 1.30
C LYS A 508 26.73 -19.40 0.29
N SER A 509 25.50 -19.90 0.23
CA SER A 509 25.13 -20.99 -0.69
C SER A 509 25.23 -20.63 -2.18
N ASN A 510 24.98 -19.36 -2.53
CA ASN A 510 25.17 -18.84 -3.89
C ASN A 510 26.65 -18.59 -4.15
N CYS A 511 27.37 -18.05 -3.16
CA CYS A 511 28.79 -17.78 -3.22
C CYS A 511 29.62 -19.04 -3.52
N LEU A 512 29.29 -20.15 -2.91
CA LEU A 512 30.00 -21.41 -3.18
C LEU A 512 29.74 -21.95 -4.60
N LYS A 513 28.77 -21.43 -5.33
CA LYS A 513 28.41 -21.88 -6.69
C LYS A 513 28.83 -20.91 -7.79
N LEU A 514 28.66 -19.61 -7.58
CA LEU A 514 28.59 -18.64 -8.68
C LEU A 514 29.71 -17.58 -8.69
N GLY A 515 30.59 -17.51 -7.71
CA GLY A 515 31.76 -16.64 -7.89
C GLY A 515 32.98 -16.98 -7.06
N GLU A 516 33.69 -16.03 -6.42
CA GLU A 516 35.04 -16.28 -5.90
C GLU A 516 35.17 -17.56 -5.03
N CYS A 517 34.27 -17.82 -4.08
CA CYS A 517 34.30 -19.03 -3.25
C CYS A 517 33.98 -20.33 -4.02
N GLN A 518 33.55 -20.29 -5.27
CA GLN A 518 33.35 -21.48 -6.10
C GLN A 518 34.65 -22.29 -6.27
N TYR A 519 35.82 -21.63 -6.14
CA TYR A 519 37.15 -22.25 -6.18
C TYR A 519 37.65 -22.69 -4.80
N PHE A 520 36.93 -22.36 -3.72
CA PHE A 520 37.34 -22.58 -2.33
C PHE A 520 36.30 -23.34 -1.51
N LYS A 521 35.51 -24.21 -2.15
CA LYS A 521 34.44 -24.99 -1.49
C LYS A 521 34.92 -25.77 -0.26
N LYS A 522 36.17 -26.24 -0.25
CA LYS A 522 36.75 -26.95 0.91
C LYS A 522 36.90 -26.07 2.16
N GLU A 523 36.92 -24.74 1.99
CA GLU A 523 37.05 -23.76 3.05
C GLU A 523 35.68 -23.21 3.49
N GLU A 524 34.57 -23.83 3.09
CA GLU A 524 33.20 -23.41 3.42
C GLU A 524 33.00 -23.12 4.92
N GLY A 525 33.62 -23.90 5.81
CA GLY A 525 33.54 -23.70 7.26
C GLY A 525 34.20 -22.40 7.76
N ARG A 526 34.99 -21.73 6.93
CA ARG A 526 35.70 -20.47 7.24
C ARG A 526 35.09 -19.25 6.55
N ILE A 527 34.00 -19.44 5.81
CA ILE A 527 33.27 -18.38 5.11
C ILE A 527 31.99 -18.09 5.90
N GLU A 528 31.84 -16.84 6.33
CA GLU A 528 30.70 -16.34 7.12
C GLU A 528 29.69 -15.61 6.22
N GLU A 529 28.43 -15.49 6.63
CA GLU A 529 27.47 -14.65 5.90
C GLU A 529 27.59 -13.20 6.36
N PHE A 530 27.59 -12.27 5.41
CA PHE A 530 27.70 -10.84 5.70
C PHE A 530 26.52 -10.36 6.54
N GLY A 531 25.32 -10.93 6.33
CA GLY A 531 24.14 -10.63 7.13
C GLY A 531 24.32 -10.83 8.63
N GLU A 532 25.02 -11.89 9.05
CA GLU A 532 25.32 -12.17 10.46
C GLU A 532 26.23 -11.08 11.06
N CYS A 533 27.19 -10.58 10.28
CA CYS A 533 28.07 -9.49 10.70
C CYS A 533 27.30 -8.16 10.87
N VAL A 534 26.41 -7.83 9.93
CA VAL A 534 25.60 -6.61 9.98
C VAL A 534 24.56 -6.68 11.12
N GLU A 535 23.93 -7.83 11.35
CA GLU A 535 22.99 -8.05 12.47
C GLU A 535 23.70 -7.91 13.83
N GLY A 536 24.92 -8.44 13.95
CA GLY A 536 25.76 -8.33 15.15
C GLY A 536 26.35 -6.96 15.44
N GLY A 537 25.99 -5.92 14.67
CA GLY A 537 26.47 -4.54 14.86
C GLY A 537 27.86 -4.26 14.27
N GLY A 538 28.33 -5.12 13.36
CA GLY A 538 29.63 -5.00 12.69
C GLY A 538 30.78 -5.47 13.58
N VAL A 539 31.32 -6.67 13.33
CA VAL A 539 32.45 -7.19 14.09
C VAL A 539 33.77 -6.89 13.38
N GLY A 540 34.53 -5.94 13.94
CA GLY A 540 36.00 -5.94 13.92
C GLY A 540 36.69 -5.29 12.72
N ARG A 541 37.48 -4.26 13.03
CA ARG A 541 38.49 -3.67 12.12
C ARG A 541 39.66 -4.65 11.96
N GLY A 542 39.99 -5.03 10.73
CA GLY A 542 41.04 -6.01 10.39
C GLY A 542 41.09 -6.27 8.88
N ARG A 543 41.92 -7.21 8.40
CA ARG A 543 41.83 -7.65 7.01
C ARG A 543 40.51 -8.37 6.78
N SER A 544 39.73 -7.90 5.82
CA SER A 544 38.41 -8.44 5.52
C SER A 544 38.22 -8.56 4.03
N LEU A 545 37.82 -9.75 3.57
CA LEU A 545 37.40 -9.98 2.19
C LEU A 545 35.89 -10.20 2.22
N LEU A 546 35.14 -9.27 1.65
CA LEU A 546 33.73 -9.47 1.37
C LEU A 546 33.55 -9.77 -0.10
N TRP A 547 32.65 -10.68 -0.39
CA TRP A 547 32.27 -10.98 -1.75
C TRP A 547 30.75 -10.95 -1.92
N LEU A 548 30.31 -10.27 -3.00
CA LEU A 548 28.92 -9.96 -3.33
C LEU A 548 28.49 -10.66 -4.63
N ILE A 549 27.22 -11.11 -4.72
CA ILE A 549 26.55 -11.76 -5.88
C ILE A 549 25.33 -10.97 -6.39
#